data_AF-A0A9D1JBJ9-F1
#
_entry.id   AF-A0A9D1JBJ9-F1
#
_cell.length_a   1.000
_cell.length_b   1.000
_cell.length_c   1.000
_cell.angle_alpha   90.00
_cell.angle_beta   90.00
_cell.angle_gamma   90.00
#
_symmetry.space_group_name_H-M   'P 1'
#
loop_
_entity.id
_entity.type
_entity.pdbx_description
1 polymer ?
#
loop_
_entity_poly.entity_id
_entity_poly.type
_entity_poly.pdbx_seq_one_letter_code
_entity_poly.pdbx_strand_id
1 'polypeptide(L)'
;MKGRLFHRALAALLSLTLIVSFLPATVFAAENNPTSLIVGNVVVDTTQGGYWTTDDSGVLTASDESNYNVYYDANGTLYLNNATISGVSTTNYGAGIWFKGGDLVIYLEGNNKINASSNNGYSAGIFNSYDFQHGLTLTGGGSLDIGSSDANSSAYAIFIAKDITLDNVNVTARTGKANNTRNEVIRSEAGSIYIRNST
;
A
#
# COMPACT_ATOMS: atom_id res chain seq x y z
N MET A 1 -0.22 53.09 -31.24
CA MET A 1 0.35 51.73 -31.38
C MET A 1 0.66 51.03 -30.04
N LYS A 2 0.98 51.75 -28.95
CA LYS A 2 1.35 51.16 -27.64
C LYS A 2 0.24 50.38 -26.92
N GLY A 3 -1.02 50.84 -26.99
CA GLY A 3 -2.14 50.16 -26.34
C GLY A 3 -2.40 48.74 -26.88
N ARG A 4 -2.31 48.53 -28.20
CA ARG A 4 -2.57 47.22 -28.81
C ARG A 4 -1.54 46.15 -28.43
N LEU A 5 -0.27 46.54 -28.21
CA LEU A 5 0.76 45.62 -27.73
C LEU A 5 0.55 45.20 -26.27
N PHE A 6 0.14 46.14 -25.41
CA PHE A 6 -0.10 45.86 -23.99
C PHE A 6 -1.25 44.86 -23.79
N HIS A 7 -2.35 45.02 -24.54
CA HIS A 7 -3.48 44.10 -24.47
C HIS A 7 -3.14 42.70 -25.03
N ARG A 8 -2.27 42.63 -26.05
CA ARG A 8 -1.76 41.37 -26.58
C ARG A 8 -0.84 40.64 -25.61
N ALA A 9 0.03 41.37 -24.91
CA ALA A 9 0.92 40.81 -23.90
C ALA A 9 0.14 40.33 -22.67
N LEU A 10 -0.85 41.10 -22.22
CA LEU A 10 -1.73 40.73 -21.11
C LEU A 10 -2.57 39.49 -21.46
N ALA A 11 -3.13 39.43 -22.67
CA ALA A 11 -3.88 38.27 -23.15
C ALA A 11 -3.00 37.01 -23.27
N ALA A 12 -1.75 37.14 -23.73
CA ALA A 12 -0.80 36.04 -23.78
C ALA A 12 -0.47 35.51 -22.37
N LEU A 13 -0.24 36.41 -21.40
CA LEU A 13 0.03 36.05 -20.01
C LEU A 13 -1.17 35.32 -19.36
N LEU A 14 -2.38 35.84 -19.55
CA LEU A 14 -3.63 35.22 -19.09
C LEU A 14 -3.86 33.84 -19.72
N SER A 15 -3.56 33.69 -21.02
CA SER A 15 -3.66 32.39 -21.70
C SER A 15 -2.64 31.39 -21.17
N LEU A 16 -1.41 31.85 -20.87
CA LEU A 16 -0.36 30.99 -20.33
C LEU A 16 -0.71 30.54 -18.90
N THR A 17 -1.24 31.43 -18.06
CA THR A 17 -1.73 31.05 -16.73
C THR A 17 -2.90 30.08 -16.80
N LEU A 18 -3.79 30.21 -17.79
CA LEU A 18 -4.89 29.28 -18.02
C LEU A 18 -4.35 27.89 -18.44
N ILE A 19 -3.42 27.85 -19.39
CA ILE A 19 -2.80 26.60 -19.87
C ILE A 19 -2.01 25.91 -18.74
N VAL A 20 -1.31 26.66 -17.89
CA VAL A 20 -0.63 26.13 -16.69
C VAL A 20 -1.63 25.57 -15.66
N SER A 21 -2.82 26.17 -15.52
CA SER A 21 -3.88 25.63 -14.64
C SER A 21 -4.61 24.41 -15.20
N PHE A 22 -4.51 24.15 -16.51
CA PHE A 22 -5.10 22.99 -17.19
C PHE A 22 -4.10 21.88 -17.50
N LEU A 23 -2.80 22.13 -17.33
CA LEU A 23 -1.82 21.06 -17.25
C LEU A 23 -2.26 20.16 -16.09
N PRO A 24 -2.40 18.83 -16.30
CA PRO A 24 -2.46 17.90 -15.19
C PRO A 24 -1.31 18.25 -14.26
N ALA A 25 -1.55 18.41 -12.96
CA ALA A 25 -0.48 18.60 -12.01
C ALA A 25 0.57 17.55 -12.34
N THR A 26 1.70 17.99 -12.90
CA THR A 26 2.79 17.09 -13.23
C THR A 26 3.13 16.43 -11.92
N VAL A 27 2.82 15.13 -11.84
CA VAL A 27 3.09 14.25 -10.71
C VAL A 27 4.57 14.46 -10.40
N PHE A 28 4.83 15.23 -9.35
CA PHE A 28 6.15 15.30 -8.77
C PHE A 28 6.52 13.86 -8.40
N ALA A 29 7.70 13.43 -8.83
CA ALA A 29 8.22 12.13 -8.47
C ALA A 29 8.18 11.92 -6.96
N ALA A 30 7.68 10.76 -6.54
CA ALA A 30 8.08 10.02 -5.35
C ALA A 30 8.13 10.74 -3.99
N GLU A 31 7.42 11.84 -3.75
CA GLU A 31 7.62 12.58 -2.49
C GLU A 31 7.15 11.77 -1.25
N ASN A 32 6.37 10.70 -1.43
CA ASN A 32 5.97 9.80 -0.35
C ASN A 32 5.97 8.30 -0.74
N ASN A 33 6.81 7.83 -1.67
CA ASN A 33 6.85 6.39 -1.96
C ASN A 33 7.66 5.63 -0.91
N PRO A 34 7.37 4.34 -0.64
CA PRO A 34 8.13 3.59 0.36
C PRO A 34 9.61 3.49 -0.04
N THR A 35 10.49 3.78 0.91
CA THR A 35 11.95 3.58 0.75
C THR A 35 12.36 2.15 1.13
N SER A 36 11.46 1.39 1.74
CA SER A 36 11.62 -0.03 1.97
C SER A 36 10.27 -0.71 1.89
N LEU A 37 10.22 -1.83 1.15
CA LEU A 37 9.04 -2.65 0.97
C LEU A 37 9.45 -4.13 0.96
N ILE A 38 8.77 -4.93 1.76
CA ILE A 38 8.89 -6.38 1.78
C ILE A 38 7.49 -6.94 1.52
N VAL A 39 7.39 -7.87 0.57
CA VAL A 39 6.15 -8.58 0.22
C VAL A 39 6.42 -10.07 0.28
N GLY A 40 5.83 -10.74 1.27
CA GLY A 40 6.14 -12.13 1.61
C GLY A 40 7.64 -12.34 1.77
N ASN A 41 8.21 -13.25 0.98
CA ASN A 41 9.63 -13.59 0.96
C ASN A 41 10.52 -12.66 0.10
N VAL A 42 9.98 -11.59 -0.48
CA VAL A 42 10.71 -10.70 -1.39
C VAL A 42 10.97 -9.33 -0.75
N VAL A 43 12.23 -8.89 -0.79
CA VAL A 43 12.59 -7.49 -0.58
C VAL A 43 12.52 -6.79 -1.94
N VAL A 44 11.63 -5.80 -2.06
CA VAL A 44 11.36 -5.10 -3.32
C VAL A 44 12.37 -3.98 -3.52
N ASP A 45 12.97 -3.87 -4.72
CA ASP A 45 13.68 -2.66 -5.13
C ASP A 45 12.66 -1.57 -5.44
N THR A 46 12.47 -0.65 -4.51
CA THR A 46 11.43 0.37 -4.63
C THR A 46 11.72 1.43 -5.70
N THR A 47 12.93 1.42 -6.28
CA THR A 47 13.34 2.35 -7.35
C THR A 47 13.14 1.77 -8.76
N GLN A 48 12.99 0.45 -8.88
CA GLN A 48 12.87 -0.25 -10.17
C GLN A 48 11.55 -0.99 -10.34
N GLY A 49 10.86 -1.32 -9.24
CA GLY A 49 9.65 -2.12 -9.33
C GLY A 49 9.96 -3.61 -9.43
N GLY A 50 8.97 -4.39 -9.84
CA GLY A 50 9.16 -5.80 -10.16
C GLY A 50 7.86 -6.56 -10.31
N TYR A 51 7.96 -7.74 -10.91
CA TYR A 51 6.84 -8.63 -11.22
C TYR A 51 7.06 -9.98 -10.54
N TRP A 52 6.01 -10.52 -9.94
CA TRP A 52 6.03 -11.81 -9.29
C TRP A 52 4.73 -12.58 -9.54
N THR A 53 4.85 -13.89 -9.42
CA THR A 53 3.71 -14.81 -9.27
C THR A 53 3.68 -15.37 -7.86
N THR A 54 2.50 -15.78 -7.42
CA THR A 54 2.26 -16.47 -6.16
C THR A 54 1.43 -17.71 -6.41
N ASP A 55 1.69 -18.76 -5.63
CA ASP A 55 0.89 -19.98 -5.58
C ASP A 55 0.07 -20.05 -4.28
N ASP A 56 -0.64 -21.16 -4.08
CA ASP A 56 -1.46 -21.38 -2.88
C ASP A 56 -0.65 -21.38 -1.56
N SER A 57 0.67 -21.59 -1.62
CA SER A 57 1.56 -21.50 -0.45
C SER A 57 1.87 -20.05 -0.06
N GLY A 58 1.64 -19.12 -0.99
CA GLY A 58 1.86 -17.69 -0.82
C GLY A 58 3.32 -17.24 -0.94
N VAL A 59 4.17 -18.08 -1.54
CA VAL A 59 5.56 -17.74 -1.85
C VAL A 59 5.62 -16.98 -3.18
N LEU A 60 6.29 -15.84 -3.19
CA LEU A 60 6.53 -15.03 -4.37
C LEU A 60 7.71 -15.59 -5.17
N THR A 61 7.50 -15.80 -6.47
CA THR A 61 8.52 -16.17 -7.46
C THR A 61 8.64 -15.05 -8.49
N ALA A 62 9.88 -14.64 -8.80
CA ALA A 62 10.13 -13.60 -9.79
C ALA A 62 9.54 -13.98 -11.16
N SER A 63 8.95 -13.00 -11.83
CA SER A 63 8.30 -13.17 -13.12
C SER A 63 8.50 -11.92 -13.99
N ASP A 64 7.66 -11.74 -15.01
CA ASP A 64 7.66 -10.62 -15.93
C ASP A 64 6.25 -10.07 -16.20
N GLU A 65 6.18 -9.00 -16.98
CA GLU A 65 4.94 -8.29 -17.33
C GLU A 65 3.91 -9.17 -18.05
N SER A 66 4.34 -10.26 -18.70
CA SER A 66 3.43 -11.16 -19.42
C SER A 66 2.68 -12.14 -18.51
N ASN A 67 3.18 -12.35 -17.28
CA ASN A 67 2.64 -13.34 -16.35
C ASN A 67 2.92 -12.96 -14.90
N TYR A 68 2.10 -12.10 -14.32
CA TYR A 68 2.20 -11.72 -12.91
C TYR A 68 0.83 -11.72 -12.24
N ASN A 69 0.82 -11.92 -10.93
CA ASN A 69 -0.32 -11.57 -10.07
C ASN A 69 0.07 -10.64 -8.93
N VAL A 70 1.36 -10.30 -8.81
CA VAL A 70 1.89 -9.29 -7.91
C VAL A 70 2.84 -8.38 -8.69
N TYR A 71 2.63 -7.07 -8.65
CA TYR A 71 3.46 -6.10 -9.35
C TYR A 71 3.66 -4.84 -8.50
N TYR A 72 4.89 -4.34 -8.40
CA TYR A 72 5.17 -3.03 -7.82
C TYR A 72 5.68 -2.07 -8.90
N ASP A 73 5.07 -0.89 -9.00
CA ASP A 73 5.27 0.04 -10.14
C ASP A 73 6.42 1.04 -9.99
N ALA A 74 7.22 0.91 -8.92
CA ALA A 74 8.25 1.90 -8.53
C ALA A 74 7.71 3.30 -8.21
N ASN A 75 6.38 3.48 -8.20
CA ASN A 75 5.68 4.73 -7.99
C ASN A 75 4.75 4.69 -6.76
N GLY A 76 4.95 3.73 -5.86
CA GLY A 76 4.22 3.63 -4.59
C GLY A 76 2.99 2.72 -4.64
N THR A 77 2.71 2.04 -5.76
CA THR A 77 1.56 1.14 -5.89
C THR A 77 1.98 -0.32 -6.04
N LEU A 78 1.44 -1.17 -5.17
CA LEU A 78 1.51 -2.62 -5.24
C LEU A 78 0.17 -3.16 -5.78
N TYR A 79 0.21 -3.78 -6.96
CA TYR A 79 -0.94 -4.40 -7.62
C TYR A 79 -1.00 -5.87 -7.24
N LEU A 80 -2.18 -6.32 -6.78
CA LEU A 80 -2.47 -7.72 -6.43
C LEU A 80 -3.68 -8.18 -7.23
N ASN A 81 -3.55 -9.28 -7.98
CA ASN A 81 -4.63 -9.85 -8.79
C ASN A 81 -4.76 -11.36 -8.61
N ASN A 82 -5.62 -11.82 -7.71
CA ASN A 82 -5.66 -13.23 -7.29
C ASN A 82 -4.31 -13.69 -6.70
N ALA A 83 -3.68 -12.83 -5.90
CA ALA A 83 -2.44 -13.12 -5.22
C ALA A 83 -2.67 -13.76 -3.85
N THR A 84 -1.82 -14.72 -3.49
CA THR A 84 -1.71 -15.22 -2.11
C THR A 84 -0.33 -14.85 -1.58
N ILE A 85 -0.24 -14.23 -0.41
CA ILE A 85 1.03 -13.80 0.19
C ILE A 85 1.14 -14.39 1.58
N SER A 86 2.26 -15.06 1.84
CA SER A 86 2.61 -15.58 3.16
C SER A 86 3.72 -14.76 3.78
N GLY A 87 3.48 -14.23 4.97
CA GLY A 87 4.48 -13.53 5.75
C GLY A 87 5.60 -14.47 6.22
N VAL A 88 6.77 -13.90 6.46
CA VAL A 88 7.97 -14.61 6.91
C VAL A 88 8.32 -14.21 8.33
N SER A 89 8.72 -15.17 9.16
CA SER A 89 9.02 -14.96 10.57
C SER A 89 10.22 -14.04 10.83
N THR A 90 11.03 -13.73 9.81
CA THR A 90 12.14 -12.77 9.91
C THR A 90 11.71 -11.33 9.62
N THR A 91 10.56 -11.13 8.98
CA THR A 91 9.98 -9.80 8.76
C THR A 91 9.43 -9.27 10.08
N ASN A 92 9.49 -7.95 10.29
CA ASN A 92 8.91 -7.34 11.49
C ASN A 92 7.41 -7.69 11.57
N TYR A 93 6.93 -8.05 12.77
CA TYR A 93 5.59 -8.59 12.98
C TYR A 93 5.27 -9.86 12.16
N GLY A 94 6.27 -10.55 11.61
CA GLY A 94 6.06 -11.68 10.70
C GLY A 94 5.25 -11.28 9.46
N ALA A 95 5.31 -10.01 9.06
CA ALA A 95 4.29 -9.44 8.20
C ALA A 95 4.28 -10.00 6.78
N GLY A 96 3.08 -10.13 6.22
CA GLY A 96 2.89 -10.46 4.82
C GLY A 96 3.31 -9.29 3.92
N ILE A 97 2.99 -8.06 4.32
CA ILE A 97 3.50 -6.85 3.68
C ILE A 97 4.05 -5.93 4.77
N TRP A 98 5.29 -5.50 4.57
CA TRP A 98 5.96 -4.54 5.44
C TRP A 98 6.50 -3.37 4.63
N PHE A 99 6.23 -2.14 5.06
CA PHE A 99 6.75 -0.96 4.38
C PHE A 99 7.17 0.17 5.35
N LYS A 100 8.03 1.07 4.85
CA LYS A 100 8.54 2.23 5.60
C LYS A 100 8.92 3.39 4.67
N GLY A 101 8.90 4.61 5.23
CA GLY A 101 9.50 5.80 4.65
C GLY A 101 8.73 6.38 3.48
N GLY A 102 7.46 5.99 3.35
CA GLY A 102 6.51 6.47 2.38
C GLY A 102 5.17 5.77 2.55
N ASP A 103 4.13 6.36 1.99
CA ASP A 103 2.79 5.80 1.86
C ASP A 103 2.79 4.64 0.87
N LEU A 104 1.95 3.63 1.12
CA LEU A 104 1.75 2.53 0.19
C LEU A 104 0.30 2.52 -0.31
N VAL A 105 0.13 2.42 -1.63
CA VAL A 105 -1.14 2.06 -2.25
C VAL A 105 -1.09 0.58 -2.61
N ILE A 106 -2.14 -0.15 -2.26
CA ILE A 106 -2.37 -1.51 -2.74
C ILE A 106 -3.61 -1.50 -3.62
N TYR A 107 -3.42 -1.79 -4.90
CA TYR A 107 -4.49 -1.91 -5.87
C TYR A 107 -4.90 -3.38 -5.98
N LEU A 108 -6.13 -3.68 -5.61
CA LEU A 108 -6.70 -5.01 -5.53
C LEU A 108 -7.58 -5.28 -6.75
N GLU A 109 -7.26 -6.34 -7.47
CA GLU A 109 -8.10 -6.99 -8.47
C GLU A 109 -8.34 -8.44 -8.04
N GLY A 110 -9.44 -9.05 -8.51
CA GLY A 110 -9.74 -10.45 -8.18
C GLY A 110 -9.85 -10.72 -6.67
N ASN A 111 -9.45 -11.91 -6.24
CA ASN A 111 -9.54 -12.36 -4.84
C ASN A 111 -8.16 -12.59 -4.24
N ASN A 112 -7.72 -11.67 -3.37
CA ASN A 112 -6.38 -11.71 -2.80
C ASN A 112 -6.40 -12.23 -1.37
N LYS A 113 -5.28 -12.81 -0.95
CA LYS A 113 -5.11 -13.35 0.40
C LYS A 113 -3.76 -12.99 0.99
N ILE A 114 -3.75 -12.58 2.26
CA ILE A 114 -2.53 -12.35 3.04
C ILE A 114 -2.61 -13.13 4.35
N ASN A 115 -1.67 -14.04 4.57
CA ASN A 115 -1.50 -14.75 5.84
C ASN A 115 -0.18 -14.32 6.47
N ALA A 116 -0.21 -13.66 7.63
CA ALA A 116 1.01 -13.32 8.34
C ALA A 116 1.65 -14.55 9.00
N SER A 117 2.95 -14.47 9.25
CA SER A 117 3.65 -15.28 10.26
C SER A 117 3.66 -14.55 11.61
N SER A 118 4.30 -15.14 12.62
CA SER A 118 4.68 -14.43 13.85
C SER A 118 6.19 -14.14 13.89
N ASN A 119 6.57 -13.02 14.48
CA ASN A 119 7.94 -12.63 14.82
C ASN A 119 7.96 -12.08 16.25
N ASN A 120 8.84 -12.60 17.12
CA ASN A 120 9.08 -12.08 18.48
C ASN A 120 7.80 -11.85 19.31
N GLY A 121 6.80 -12.71 19.13
CA GLY A 121 5.52 -12.61 19.84
C GLY A 121 4.52 -11.63 19.22
N TYR A 122 4.79 -11.08 18.04
CA TYR A 122 3.91 -10.19 17.31
C TYR A 122 3.48 -10.81 15.98
N SER A 123 2.30 -10.44 15.47
CA SER A 123 1.85 -10.83 14.13
C SER A 123 1.02 -9.73 13.48
N ALA A 124 1.26 -9.41 12.20
CA ALA A 124 0.47 -8.46 11.42
C ALA A 124 0.36 -8.88 9.95
N GLY A 125 -0.81 -8.87 9.33
CA GLY A 125 -0.93 -9.11 7.88
C GLY A 125 -0.20 -8.04 7.07
N ILE A 126 -0.55 -6.77 7.32
CA ILE A 126 0.15 -5.58 6.83
C ILE A 126 0.62 -4.76 8.03
N PHE A 127 1.89 -4.36 8.02
CA PHE A 127 2.47 -3.50 9.04
C PHE A 127 3.34 -2.40 8.43
N ASN A 128 3.29 -1.21 9.01
CA ASN A 128 4.29 -0.18 8.72
C ASN A 128 5.00 0.30 10.00
N SER A 129 6.13 0.96 9.78
CA SER A 129 7.00 1.48 10.83
C SER A 129 6.30 2.49 11.76
N TYR A 130 6.75 2.60 13.01
CA TYR A 130 6.27 3.59 14.00
C TYR A 130 6.79 5.02 13.76
N ASP A 131 7.08 5.40 12.52
CA ASP A 131 7.50 6.77 12.20
C ASP A 131 6.33 7.76 12.18
N PHE A 132 5.08 7.27 12.33
CA PHE A 132 3.82 8.03 12.44
C PHE A 132 3.60 9.04 11.31
N GLN A 133 4.23 8.80 10.16
CA GLN A 133 4.20 9.71 9.03
C GLN A 133 3.43 9.15 7.85
N HIS A 134 3.45 7.83 7.67
CA HIS A 134 2.98 7.21 6.44
C HIS A 134 1.77 6.31 6.65
N GLY A 135 0.86 6.35 5.67
CA GLY A 135 -0.41 5.65 5.65
C GLY A 135 -0.47 4.50 4.65
N LEU A 136 -1.65 3.88 4.58
CA LEU A 136 -1.98 2.79 3.67
C LEU A 136 -3.29 3.13 2.94
N THR A 137 -3.31 2.91 1.63
CA THR A 137 -4.56 2.92 0.85
C THR A 137 -4.78 1.56 0.20
N LEU A 138 -5.96 0.97 0.41
CA LEU A 138 -6.46 -0.19 -0.33
C LEU A 138 -7.53 0.30 -1.32
N THR A 139 -7.37 -0.02 -2.60
CA THR A 139 -8.32 0.36 -3.66
C THR A 139 -8.43 -0.70 -4.78
N GLY A 140 -9.18 -0.44 -5.86
CA GLY A 140 -9.16 -1.23 -7.10
C GLY A 140 -10.39 -2.12 -7.38
N GLY A 141 -11.31 -2.28 -6.43
CA GLY A 141 -12.56 -3.05 -6.61
C GLY A 141 -12.45 -4.54 -6.29
N GLY A 142 -11.24 -5.08 -6.13
CA GLY A 142 -10.99 -6.46 -5.72
C GLY A 142 -11.23 -6.72 -4.23
N SER A 143 -11.05 -7.99 -3.85
CA SER A 143 -11.19 -8.46 -2.47
C SER A 143 -9.85 -8.81 -1.82
N LEU A 144 -9.82 -8.73 -0.50
CA LEU A 144 -8.69 -9.12 0.35
C LEU A 144 -9.17 -9.90 1.60
N ASP A 145 -8.82 -11.18 1.69
CA ASP A 145 -8.85 -11.96 2.94
C ASP A 145 -7.48 -11.83 3.63
N ILE A 146 -7.45 -11.12 4.76
CA ILE A 146 -6.22 -10.83 5.48
C ILE A 146 -6.30 -11.30 6.94
N GLY A 147 -5.23 -11.92 7.42
CA GLY A 147 -5.12 -12.13 8.85
C GLY A 147 -3.72 -12.35 9.41
N SER A 148 -3.64 -12.23 10.73
CA SER A 148 -2.46 -12.60 11.51
C SER A 148 -2.42 -14.08 11.88
N SER A 149 -1.23 -14.54 12.25
CA SER A 149 -1.00 -15.77 13.00
C SER A 149 -1.26 -15.57 14.50
N ASP A 150 -1.35 -16.68 15.23
CA ASP A 150 -1.28 -16.67 16.69
C ASP A 150 0.05 -16.04 17.15
N ALA A 151 -0.03 -15.21 18.19
CA ALA A 151 1.11 -14.44 18.68
C ALA A 151 1.09 -14.35 20.22
N ASN A 152 2.26 -14.38 20.85
CA ASN A 152 2.33 -14.32 22.32
C ASN A 152 1.91 -12.95 22.89
N SER A 153 2.13 -11.86 22.15
CA SER A 153 1.93 -10.48 22.61
C SER A 153 0.74 -9.83 21.91
N SER A 154 0.89 -9.46 20.64
CA SER A 154 -0.14 -8.75 19.88
C SER A 154 -0.33 -9.30 18.47
N ALA A 155 -1.57 -9.33 18.01
CA ALA A 155 -1.95 -9.79 16.69
C ALA A 155 -2.86 -8.77 15.98
N TYR A 156 -2.57 -8.48 14.71
CA TYR A 156 -3.29 -7.53 13.87
C TYR A 156 -3.53 -8.09 12.46
N ALA A 157 -4.64 -7.78 11.82
CA ALA A 157 -4.73 -8.02 10.37
C ALA A 157 -4.01 -6.87 9.64
N ILE A 158 -4.31 -5.63 10.03
CA ILE A 158 -3.69 -4.41 9.49
C ILE A 158 -3.29 -3.52 10.67
N PHE A 159 -2.02 -3.12 10.71
CA PHE A 159 -1.53 -2.15 11.69
C PHE A 159 -0.67 -1.08 11.02
N ILE A 160 -1.22 0.14 10.95
CA ILE A 160 -0.59 1.29 10.30
C ILE A 160 -0.44 2.44 11.30
N ALA A 161 0.66 3.16 11.21
CA ALA A 161 1.04 4.24 12.12
C ALA A 161 0.24 5.53 11.86
N LYS A 162 -0.24 5.73 10.62
CA LYS A 162 -1.03 6.88 10.17
C LYS A 162 -2.37 6.41 9.60
N ASP A 163 -2.87 7.15 8.61
CA ASP A 163 -4.19 6.96 8.02
C ASP A 163 -4.27 5.63 7.26
N ILE A 164 -5.43 4.99 7.37
CA ILE A 164 -5.82 3.84 6.58
C ILE A 164 -7.01 4.25 5.73
N THR A 165 -6.92 4.10 4.42
CA THR A 165 -8.02 4.32 3.49
C THR A 165 -8.44 3.01 2.84
N LEU A 166 -9.70 2.64 2.98
CA LEU A 166 -10.37 1.55 2.26
C LEU A 166 -11.35 2.20 1.27
N ASP A 167 -11.02 2.15 -0.02
CA ASP A 167 -11.78 2.83 -1.06
C ASP A 167 -12.13 1.89 -2.21
N ASN A 168 -13.41 1.54 -2.33
CA ASN A 168 -13.89 0.61 -3.34
C ASN A 168 -13.18 -0.75 -3.25
N VAL A 169 -13.23 -1.39 -2.08
CA VAL A 169 -12.65 -2.71 -1.82
C VAL A 169 -13.58 -3.58 -1.00
N ASN A 170 -13.37 -4.90 -1.06
CA ASN A 170 -14.00 -5.84 -0.13
C ASN A 170 -12.92 -6.47 0.77
N VAL A 171 -12.96 -6.18 2.07
CA VAL A 171 -11.92 -6.63 3.00
C VAL A 171 -12.53 -7.52 4.08
N THR A 172 -12.12 -8.78 4.09
CA THR A 172 -12.34 -9.68 5.22
C THR A 172 -11.07 -9.74 6.05
N ALA A 173 -11.13 -9.24 7.29
CA ALA A 173 -9.97 -9.16 8.17
C ALA A 173 -10.20 -9.96 9.46
N ARG A 174 -9.20 -10.73 9.87
CA ARG A 174 -9.25 -11.58 11.08
C ARG A 174 -7.90 -11.62 11.79
N THR A 175 -7.92 -11.93 13.07
CA THR A 175 -6.70 -12.08 13.86
C THR A 175 -6.54 -13.48 14.41
N GLY A 176 -5.28 -13.88 14.60
CA GLY A 176 -4.94 -15.02 15.44
C GLY A 176 -5.20 -14.71 16.92
N LYS A 177 -4.93 -15.69 17.79
CA LYS A 177 -4.95 -15.50 19.24
C LYS A 177 -3.77 -14.63 19.68
N ALA A 178 -4.03 -13.70 20.58
CA ALA A 178 -3.00 -12.94 21.28
C ALA A 178 -3.22 -13.04 22.79
N ASN A 179 -2.15 -13.33 23.55
CA ASN A 179 -2.28 -13.71 24.97
C ASN A 179 -2.05 -12.58 25.97
N ASN A 180 -1.33 -11.52 25.61
CA ASN A 180 -0.80 -10.58 26.61
C ASN A 180 -1.19 -9.11 26.40
N THR A 181 -1.47 -8.66 25.18
CA THR A 181 -1.61 -7.20 24.95
C THR A 181 -2.80 -6.84 24.10
N ARG A 182 -2.74 -7.08 22.78
CA ARG A 182 -3.75 -6.56 21.85
C ARG A 182 -4.12 -7.58 20.80
N ASN A 183 -5.42 -7.71 20.60
CA ASN A 183 -5.99 -8.52 19.53
C ASN A 183 -6.97 -7.64 18.74
N GLU A 184 -6.42 -6.78 17.88
CA GLU A 184 -7.18 -5.75 17.18
C GLU A 184 -7.10 -6.02 15.67
N VAL A 185 -8.24 -6.09 14.99
CA VAL A 185 -8.26 -6.48 13.57
C VAL A 185 -7.60 -5.42 12.70
N ILE A 186 -8.02 -4.16 12.81
CA ILE A 186 -7.46 -3.03 12.08
C ILE A 186 -7.09 -1.95 13.08
N ARG A 187 -5.84 -1.49 13.02
CA ARG A 187 -5.33 -0.42 13.87
C ARG A 187 -4.67 0.67 13.04
N SER A 188 -5.16 1.89 13.22
CA SER A 188 -4.43 3.12 12.94
C SER A 188 -3.90 3.66 14.27
N GLU A 189 -2.57 3.86 14.42
CA GLU A 189 -2.00 4.35 15.69
C GLU A 189 -2.29 5.84 15.92
N ALA A 190 -1.89 6.68 14.97
CA ALA A 190 -1.89 8.13 15.08
C ALA A 190 -2.57 8.81 13.90
N GLY A 191 -3.43 8.07 13.17
CA GLY A 191 -4.24 8.57 12.06
C GLY A 191 -5.70 8.17 12.18
N SER A 192 -6.45 8.38 11.11
CA SER A 192 -7.85 8.00 10.97
C SER A 192 -8.03 6.79 10.04
N ILE A 193 -9.17 6.12 10.17
CA ILE A 193 -9.59 5.08 9.22
C ILE A 193 -10.73 5.66 8.38
N TYR A 194 -10.51 5.72 7.07
CA TYR A 194 -11.49 6.18 6.09
C TYR A 194 -12.02 4.98 5.32
N ILE A 195 -13.33 4.73 5.38
CA ILE A 195 -13.98 3.68 4.62
C ILE A 195 -15.00 4.33 3.71
N ARG A 196 -14.83 4.14 2.41
CA ARG A 196 -15.75 4.67 1.39
C ARG A 196 -15.91 3.68 0.26
N ASN A 197 -17.12 3.61 -0.30
CA ASN A 197 -17.46 2.73 -1.43
C ASN A 197 -17.12 1.24 -1.23
N SER A 198 -16.88 0.80 0.01
CA SER A 198 -16.36 -0.52 0.35
C SER A 198 -17.45 -1.37 0.99
N THR A 199 -17.34 -2.70 0.84
CA THR A 199 -18.32 -3.67 1.34
C THR A 199 -17.68 -4.72 2.23
#